data_AF-A0A821HDC0-F1
#
_entry.id   AF-A0A821HDC0-F1
#
_cell.length_a   1.000
_cell.length_b   1.000
_cell.length_c   1.000
_cell.angle_alpha   90.00
_cell.angle_beta   90.00
_cell.angle_gamma   90.00
#
_symmetry.space_group_name_H-M   'P 1'
#
loop_
_entity.id
_entity.type
_entity.pdbx_description
1 polymer ?
#
loop_
_entity_poly.entity_id
_entity_poly.type
_entity_poly.pdbx_seq_one_letter_code
_entity_poly.pdbx_strand_id
1 'polypeptide(L)'
;MIDPDTEESKTILIGTPNDDEKCEEVGQSSTQICQSYIFPIGNRLLRLIDAPGVGDVRGLKQDAKNCDHILAYINQYEHLNGICLLFRPNNVRLTINFRFCFKEILTHLHINAKDNLMFIFTNGRSTFYRPGSTTPLIRTLIKDLNDAWKVEIPFNKENTFMFDNEAFRFLAAYKNGIKFSTEEVNNFSKSWEISVTEFTRLIERILECELHAVRDSISINAAQQLIRKLIRPIGEIARFIQENIQLAQKHKKNVLNNSLSTLPKQISQKNGKVVHFDYPRTVCTNRQCTKMIVIDDQRKVNYITKCHPHCYLRDVEQECVGHSILKYCHAINKRT
;
A
#
# COMPACT_ATOMS: atom_id res chain seq x y z
N MET A 1 36.28 20.29 3.10
CA MET A 1 36.42 21.73 3.43
C MET A 1 37.62 22.23 2.65
N ILE A 2 37.58 23.43 2.08
CA ILE A 2 38.70 23.97 1.29
C ILE A 2 39.57 24.78 2.25
N ASP A 3 40.87 24.51 2.25
CA ASP A 3 41.84 25.32 2.98
C ASP A 3 41.98 26.68 2.28
N PRO A 4 41.78 27.81 2.97
CA PRO A 4 41.82 29.13 2.33
C PRO A 4 43.24 29.55 1.89
N ASP A 5 44.29 28.95 2.45
CA ASP A 5 45.68 29.29 2.14
C ASP A 5 46.26 28.39 1.04
N THR A 6 45.81 27.12 0.96
CA THR A 6 46.31 26.15 -0.04
C THR A 6 45.32 25.85 -1.15
N GLU A 7 44.05 26.27 -1.01
CA GLU A 7 42.93 25.92 -1.89
C GLU A 7 42.68 24.40 -2.02
N GLU A 8 43.36 23.57 -1.23
CA GLU A 8 43.22 22.12 -1.29
C GLU A 8 41.96 21.65 -0.54
N SER A 9 41.24 20.70 -1.13
CA SER A 9 40.08 20.09 -0.51
C SER A 9 40.50 19.03 0.51
N LYS A 10 40.24 19.27 1.79
CA LYS A 10 40.41 18.26 2.84
C LYS A 10 39.09 17.56 3.15
N THR A 11 39.08 16.24 3.01
CA THR A 11 37.94 15.39 3.40
C THR A 11 38.13 14.94 4.84
N ILE A 12 37.12 15.20 5.68
CA ILE A 12 37.09 14.78 7.08
C ILE A 12 35.97 13.76 7.21
N LEU A 13 36.31 12.57 7.68
CA LEU A 13 35.36 11.50 7.98
C LEU A 13 35.06 11.53 9.48
N ILE A 14 33.78 11.49 9.83
CA ILE A 14 33.30 11.50 11.22
C ILE A 14 32.34 10.32 11.38
N GLY A 15 32.56 9.52 12.42
CA GLY A 15 31.78 8.32 12.67
C GLY A 15 32.36 7.07 12.02
N THR A 16 31.77 5.93 12.33
CA THR A 16 32.08 4.65 11.70
C THR A 16 31.16 4.46 10.50
N PRO A 17 31.68 4.14 9.30
CA PRO A 17 30.85 3.83 8.15
C PRO A 17 29.86 2.71 8.50
N ASN A 18 28.58 2.92 8.22
CA ASN A 18 27.57 1.87 8.29
C ASN A 18 27.27 1.39 6.86
N ASP A 19 26.98 0.10 6.67
CA ASP A 19 26.64 -0.47 5.36
C ASP A 19 25.37 0.18 4.76
N ASP A 20 24.54 0.79 5.61
CA ASP A 20 23.31 1.51 5.23
C ASP A 20 23.55 2.96 4.75
N GLU A 21 24.77 3.49 4.90
CA GLU A 21 25.18 4.84 4.53
C GLU A 21 26.16 4.82 3.35
N LYS A 22 25.70 5.17 2.15
CA LYS A 22 26.57 5.30 0.97
C LYS A 22 27.08 6.73 0.85
N CYS A 23 28.30 6.98 1.35
CA CYS A 23 28.95 8.29 1.30
C CYS A 23 29.68 8.60 -0.04
N GLU A 24 29.79 7.64 -0.97
CA GLU A 24 30.75 7.74 -2.07
C GLU A 24 30.20 8.36 -3.38
N GLU A 25 28.88 8.56 -3.53
CA GLU A 25 28.29 9.08 -4.79
C GLU A 25 27.58 10.43 -4.62
N VAL A 26 28.14 11.47 -5.25
CA VAL A 26 27.61 12.83 -5.23
C VAL A 26 26.22 12.87 -5.87
N GLY A 27 25.20 13.25 -5.08
CA GLY A 27 23.83 13.46 -5.56
C GLY A 27 22.86 12.30 -5.32
N GLN A 28 23.32 11.18 -4.76
CA GLN A 28 22.42 10.13 -4.24
C GLN A 28 22.05 10.39 -2.78
N SER A 29 20.89 9.89 -2.35
CA SER A 29 20.57 9.84 -0.92
C SER A 29 21.61 8.96 -0.21
N SER A 30 22.30 9.50 0.79
CA SER A 30 23.26 8.72 1.57
C SER A 30 22.56 7.65 2.40
N THR A 31 21.39 7.96 2.97
CA THR A 31 20.52 7.02 3.68
C THR A 31 19.71 6.18 2.68
N GLN A 32 19.87 4.84 2.69
CA GLN A 32 19.13 3.94 1.80
C GLN A 32 17.91 3.28 2.48
N ILE A 33 17.89 3.23 3.82
CA ILE A 33 16.85 2.58 4.63
C ILE A 33 16.44 3.53 5.78
N CYS A 34 15.16 3.52 6.16
CA CYS A 34 14.71 4.31 7.31
C CYS A 34 15.34 3.77 8.61
N GLN A 35 15.88 4.66 9.45
CA GLN A 35 16.51 4.28 10.71
C GLN A 35 15.99 5.15 11.86
N SER A 36 15.86 4.55 13.04
CA SER A 36 15.42 5.27 14.23
C SER A 36 16.54 5.47 15.24
N TYR A 37 16.67 6.71 15.69
CA TYR A 37 17.61 7.12 16.71
C TYR A 37 16.83 7.60 17.94
N ILE A 38 17.19 7.11 19.11
CA ILE A 38 16.50 7.43 20.36
C ILE A 38 17.44 8.25 21.24
N PHE A 39 16.97 9.44 21.63
CA PHE A 39 17.70 10.36 22.48
C PHE A 39 16.89 10.63 23.76
N PRO A 40 17.48 10.47 24.95
CA PRO A 40 16.85 10.89 26.18
C PRO A 40 16.86 12.43 26.27
N ILE A 41 15.69 13.03 26.45
CA ILE A 41 15.53 14.48 26.68
C ILE A 41 14.70 14.66 27.95
N GLY A 42 15.37 15.03 29.04
CA GLY A 42 14.75 15.12 30.36
C GLY A 42 14.17 13.76 30.80
N ASN A 43 12.86 13.71 31.00
CA ASN A 43 12.12 12.49 31.36
C ASN A 43 11.42 11.82 30.16
N ARG A 44 11.71 12.24 28.93
CA ARG A 44 11.10 11.70 27.71
C ARG A 44 12.16 11.13 26.77
N LEU A 45 11.74 10.26 25.87
CA LEU A 45 12.56 9.72 24.79
C LEU A 45 12.14 10.37 23.48
N LEU A 46 13.04 11.11 22.85
CA LEU A 46 12.87 11.62 21.49
C LEU A 46 13.31 10.53 20.52
N ARG A 47 12.39 10.06 19.69
CA ARG A 47 12.70 9.17 18.57
C ARG A 47 12.74 9.99 17.28
N LEU A 48 13.92 10.08 16.67
CA LEU A 48 14.08 10.63 15.33
C LEU A 48 14.06 9.47 14.33
N ILE A 49 13.22 9.59 13.31
CA ILE A 49 13.19 8.65 12.18
C ILE A 49 13.90 9.36 11.03
N ASP A 50 15.12 8.92 10.72
CA ASP A 50 15.81 9.35 9.52
C ASP A 50 15.27 8.55 8.34
N ALA A 51 14.89 9.26 7.28
CA ALA A 51 14.24 8.72 6.11
C ALA A 51 15.15 8.93 4.88
N PRO A 52 15.14 8.00 3.91
CA PRO A 52 15.85 8.20 2.65
C PRO A 52 15.47 9.54 2.01
N GLY A 53 16.47 10.27 1.53
CA GLY A 53 16.30 11.50 0.79
C GLY A 53 15.42 11.28 -0.44
N VAL A 54 14.62 12.30 -0.75
CA VAL A 54 13.61 12.24 -1.79
C VAL A 54 13.98 13.22 -2.90
N GLY A 55 13.98 12.76 -4.16
CA GLY A 55 14.56 13.49 -5.30
C GLY A 55 15.87 12.88 -5.80
N ASP A 56 15.95 11.56 -5.79
CA ASP A 56 17.11 10.80 -6.26
C ASP A 56 17.31 10.98 -7.78
N VAL A 57 18.56 11.07 -8.23
CA VAL A 57 18.93 11.07 -9.67
C VAL A 57 18.48 9.80 -10.40
N ARG A 58 18.15 8.73 -9.67
CA ARG A 58 17.59 7.47 -10.19
C ARG A 58 16.12 7.58 -10.64
N GLY A 59 15.46 8.72 -10.38
CA GLY A 59 14.17 9.09 -10.97
C GLY A 59 12.92 8.64 -10.19
N LEU A 60 11.75 9.01 -10.73
CA LEU A 60 10.43 8.94 -10.05
C LEU A 60 10.05 7.54 -9.51
N LYS A 61 10.50 6.47 -10.16
CA LYS A 61 10.20 5.10 -9.70
C LYS A 61 10.94 4.74 -8.42
N GLN A 62 12.15 5.28 -8.23
CA GLN A 62 12.91 5.05 -7.00
C GLN A 62 12.33 5.89 -5.86
N ASP A 63 11.94 7.13 -6.15
CA ASP A 63 11.27 7.99 -5.17
C ASP A 63 9.96 7.36 -4.65
N ALA A 64 9.13 6.78 -5.53
CA ALA A 64 7.91 6.07 -5.11
C ALA A 64 8.22 4.87 -4.19
N LYS A 65 9.29 4.12 -4.46
CA LYS A 65 9.75 3.04 -3.57
C LYS A 65 10.24 3.57 -2.23
N ASN A 66 10.97 4.69 -2.24
CA ASN A 66 11.42 5.34 -1.01
C ASN A 66 10.21 5.79 -0.17
N CYS A 67 9.19 6.38 -0.81
CA CYS A 67 7.92 6.71 -0.16
C CYS A 67 7.25 5.47 0.44
N ASP A 68 7.12 4.38 -0.31
CA ASP A 68 6.55 3.12 0.19
C ASP A 68 7.34 2.57 1.39
N HIS A 69 8.67 2.64 1.36
CA HIS A 69 9.53 2.22 2.48
C HIS A 69 9.32 3.10 3.72
N ILE A 70 9.24 4.43 3.54
CA ILE A 70 8.97 5.38 4.63
C ILE A 70 7.61 5.06 5.25
N LEU A 71 6.57 4.86 4.43
CA LEU A 71 5.22 4.53 4.89
C LEU A 71 5.18 3.19 5.63
N ALA A 72 5.86 2.16 5.12
CA ALA A 72 5.97 0.88 5.79
C ALA A 72 6.73 1.00 7.14
N TYR A 73 7.74 1.86 7.20
CA TYR A 73 8.52 2.07 8.41
C TYR A 73 7.80 2.93 9.45
N ILE A 74 6.96 3.89 9.07
CA ILE A 74 6.15 4.62 10.07
C ILE A 74 4.97 3.77 10.58
N ASN A 75 4.54 2.76 9.80
CA ASN A 75 3.41 1.89 10.12
C ASN A 75 3.58 1.05 11.40
N GLN A 76 4.81 0.83 11.83
CA GLN A 76 5.13 0.13 13.09
C GLN A 76 4.89 1.00 14.33
N TYR A 77 4.59 2.29 14.16
CA TYR A 77 4.26 3.21 15.24
C TYR A 77 2.77 3.51 15.29
N GLU A 78 2.24 3.70 16.49
CA GLU A 78 0.81 4.04 16.66
C GLU A 78 0.55 5.52 16.38
N HIS A 79 1.49 6.38 16.77
CA HIS A 79 1.36 7.84 16.67
C HIS A 79 2.65 8.48 16.13
N LEU A 80 2.49 9.61 15.43
CA LEU A 80 3.55 10.53 15.06
C LEU A 80 3.32 11.89 15.74
N ASN A 81 4.38 12.44 16.33
CA ASN A 81 4.31 13.74 17.00
C ASN A 81 4.55 14.90 16.01
N GLY A 82 5.43 14.71 15.03
CA GLY A 82 5.83 15.75 14.08
C GLY A 82 6.45 15.15 12.83
N ILE A 83 6.22 15.80 11.70
CA ILE A 83 6.74 15.43 10.38
C ILE A 83 7.60 16.59 9.90
N CYS A 84 8.90 16.35 9.84
CA CYS A 84 9.91 17.36 9.52
C CYS A 84 10.23 17.31 8.03
N LEU A 85 9.96 18.42 7.32
CA LEU A 85 10.24 18.57 5.89
C LEU A 85 11.44 19.51 5.73
N LEU A 86 12.55 18.99 5.21
CA LEU A 86 13.81 19.73 5.12
C LEU A 86 14.01 20.35 3.72
N PHE A 87 14.42 21.62 3.69
CA PHE A 87 14.62 22.39 2.47
C PHE A 87 15.95 23.16 2.51
N ARG A 88 16.57 23.39 1.35
CA ARG A 88 17.61 24.42 1.21
C ARG A 88 16.96 25.75 0.80
N PRO A 89 17.30 26.89 1.41
CA PRO A 89 16.60 28.17 1.26
C PRO A 89 16.86 28.87 -0.09
N ASN A 90 17.93 28.48 -0.80
CA ASN A 90 18.35 29.09 -2.06
C ASN A 90 18.04 28.22 -3.29
N ASN A 91 17.14 27.24 -3.14
CA ASN A 91 16.67 26.49 -4.30
C ASN A 91 15.69 27.36 -5.09
N VAL A 92 16.17 27.93 -6.20
CA VAL A 92 15.37 28.73 -7.16
C VAL A 92 14.42 27.86 -7.98
N ARG A 93 14.63 26.53 -7.98
CA ARG A 93 13.79 25.56 -8.69
C ARG A 93 13.51 24.36 -7.80
N LEU A 94 12.23 24.12 -7.51
CA LEU A 94 11.80 22.80 -7.07
C LEU A 94 11.88 21.89 -8.29
N THR A 95 12.69 20.84 -8.23
CA THR A 95 12.71 19.83 -9.29
C THR A 95 11.32 19.19 -9.40
N ILE A 96 10.95 18.76 -10.61
CA ILE A 96 9.66 18.07 -10.87
C ILE A 96 9.51 16.88 -9.91
N ASN A 97 10.61 16.16 -9.69
CA ASN A 97 10.69 15.04 -8.75
C ASN A 97 10.32 15.48 -7.32
N PHE A 98 10.86 16.60 -6.83
CA PHE A 98 10.53 17.11 -5.50
C PHE A 98 9.05 17.43 -5.36
N ARG A 99 8.44 18.10 -6.35
CA ARG A 99 7.00 18.42 -6.33
C ARG A 99 6.14 17.16 -6.31
N PHE A 100 6.51 16.17 -7.11
CA PHE A 100 5.81 14.89 -7.17
C PHE A 100 5.87 14.19 -5.82
N CYS A 101 7.06 14.08 -5.23
CA CYS A 101 7.24 13.38 -3.97
C CYS A 101 6.61 14.09 -2.78
N PHE A 102 6.70 15.42 -2.75
CA PHE A 102 6.02 16.22 -1.74
C PHE A 102 4.51 16.00 -1.81
N LYS A 103 3.93 15.99 -3.02
CA LYS A 103 2.52 15.65 -3.22
C LYS A 103 2.22 14.21 -2.83
N GLU A 104 3.07 13.25 -3.16
CA GLU A 104 2.88 11.83 -2.86
C GLU A 104 2.87 11.56 -1.35
N ILE A 105 3.91 11.99 -0.62
CA ILE A 105 4.02 11.85 0.85
C ILE A 105 2.80 12.48 1.52
N LEU A 106 2.44 13.69 1.10
CA LEU A 106 1.28 14.38 1.64
C LEU A 106 -0.01 13.64 1.27
N THR A 107 -0.19 13.13 0.06
CA THR A 107 -1.40 12.39 -0.35
C THR A 107 -1.61 11.11 0.47
N HIS A 108 -0.53 10.57 1.03
CA HIS A 108 -0.57 9.40 1.92
C HIS A 108 -0.71 9.76 3.40
N LEU A 109 -0.50 11.02 3.78
CA LEU A 109 -0.75 11.51 5.13
C LEU A 109 -2.22 11.94 5.25
N HIS A 110 -2.85 11.51 6.34
CA HIS A 110 -4.23 11.90 6.62
C HIS A 110 -4.34 13.43 6.81
N ILE A 111 -5.48 14.02 6.45
CA ILE A 111 -5.83 15.44 6.62
C ILE A 111 -5.49 16.00 8.02
N ASN A 112 -5.61 15.15 9.05
CA ASN A 112 -5.32 15.52 10.44
C ASN A 112 -3.83 15.75 10.72
N ALA A 113 -2.92 15.23 9.88
CA ALA A 113 -1.48 15.42 10.05
C ALA A 113 -1.01 16.85 9.71
N LYS A 114 -1.90 17.70 9.17
CA LYS A 114 -1.56 19.05 8.68
C LYS A 114 -0.88 19.92 9.74
N ASP A 115 -1.30 19.78 11.00
CA ASP A 115 -0.81 20.59 12.12
C ASP A 115 0.52 20.05 12.69
N ASN A 116 0.88 18.81 12.36
CA ASN A 116 2.14 18.16 12.70
C ASN A 116 3.23 18.39 11.63
N LEU A 117 2.94 19.11 10.54
CA LEU A 117 3.92 19.43 9.49
C LEU A 117 4.83 20.60 9.91
N MET A 118 6.13 20.32 9.99
CA MET A 118 7.18 21.26 10.35
C MET A 118 8.09 21.52 9.13
N PHE A 119 8.21 22.78 8.73
CA PHE A 119 9.03 23.20 7.59
C PHE A 119 10.39 23.67 8.08
N ILE A 120 11.45 23.00 7.68
CA ILE A 120 12.80 23.24 8.18
C ILE A 120 13.70 23.68 7.04
N PHE A 121 14.29 24.86 7.13
CA PHE A 121 15.27 25.34 6.17
C PHE A 121 16.68 25.14 6.72
N THR A 122 17.48 24.33 6.04
CA THR A 122 18.90 24.12 6.37
C THR A 122 19.75 25.25 5.76
N ASN A 123 21.02 25.40 6.17
CA ASN A 123 21.92 26.44 5.63
C ASN A 123 21.38 27.87 5.83
N GLY A 124 20.66 28.12 6.94
CA GLY A 124 19.99 29.39 7.22
C GLY A 124 20.92 30.61 7.24
N ARG A 125 22.22 30.44 7.49
CA ARG A 125 23.21 31.54 7.44
C ARG A 125 23.22 32.27 6.08
N SER A 126 23.05 31.54 4.98
CA SER A 126 23.05 32.12 3.63
C SER A 126 21.89 33.10 3.36
N THR A 127 20.85 33.04 4.19
CA THR A 127 19.66 33.91 4.12
C THR A 127 19.44 34.69 5.41
N PHE A 128 20.47 34.84 6.24
CA PHE A 128 20.37 35.51 7.55
C PHE A 128 19.25 34.94 8.43
N TYR A 129 19.06 33.61 8.39
CA TYR A 129 18.03 32.86 9.12
C TYR A 129 16.62 33.31 8.76
N ARG A 130 16.40 33.66 7.50
CA ARG A 130 15.08 33.96 6.94
C ARG A 130 14.70 32.95 5.87
N PRO A 131 13.40 32.66 5.71
CA PRO A 131 12.92 31.89 4.57
C PRO A 131 13.37 32.53 3.26
N GLY A 132 14.20 31.83 2.49
CA GLY A 132 14.83 32.35 1.28
C GLY A 132 13.92 32.34 0.04
N SER A 133 14.54 32.31 -1.14
CA SER A 133 13.86 32.27 -2.44
C SER A 133 13.03 31.01 -2.69
N THR A 134 13.20 29.96 -1.87
CA THR A 134 12.38 28.75 -1.91
C THR A 134 10.97 28.96 -1.30
N THR A 135 10.77 30.02 -0.52
CA THR A 135 9.48 30.32 0.15
C THR A 135 8.30 30.46 -0.80
N PRO A 136 8.36 31.27 -1.88
CA PRO A 136 7.25 31.37 -2.83
C PRO A 136 6.92 30.03 -3.51
N LEU A 137 7.95 29.20 -3.74
CA LEU A 137 7.79 27.89 -4.36
C LEU A 137 7.03 26.92 -3.44
N ILE A 138 7.33 26.92 -2.15
CA ILE A 138 6.62 26.14 -1.14
C ILE A 138 5.18 26.67 -0.99
N ARG A 139 4.98 27.98 -0.97
CA ARG A 139 3.63 28.57 -0.93
C ARG A 139 2.77 28.13 -2.11
N THR A 140 3.32 28.07 -3.31
CA THR A 140 2.60 27.54 -4.48
C THR A 140 2.26 26.07 -4.32
N LEU A 141 3.19 25.24 -3.83
CA LEU A 141 2.92 23.82 -3.57
C LEU A 141 1.81 23.62 -2.53
N ILE A 142 1.86 24.37 -1.43
CA ILE A 142 0.84 24.34 -0.39
C ILE A 142 -0.50 24.79 -0.95
N LYS A 143 -0.53 25.84 -1.78
CA LYS A 143 -1.77 26.28 -2.43
C LYS A 143 -2.40 25.18 -3.30
N ASP A 144 -1.61 24.51 -4.14
CA ASP A 144 -2.07 23.39 -4.96
C ASP A 144 -2.70 22.27 -4.10
N LEU A 145 -2.09 21.99 -2.95
CA LEU A 145 -2.56 20.95 -2.01
C LEU A 145 -3.82 21.39 -1.28
N ASN A 146 -3.86 22.64 -0.82
CA ASN A 146 -5.03 23.22 -0.18
C ASN A 146 -6.24 23.18 -1.14
N ASP A 147 -6.02 23.48 -2.42
CA ASP A 147 -7.05 23.41 -3.45
C ASP A 147 -7.54 21.98 -3.70
N ALA A 148 -6.63 21.00 -3.67
CA ALA A 148 -6.91 19.58 -3.89
C ALA A 148 -7.64 18.92 -2.71
N TRP A 149 -7.22 19.21 -1.48
CA TRP A 149 -7.76 18.57 -0.27
C TRP A 149 -8.85 19.37 0.42
N LYS A 150 -9.01 20.65 0.05
CA LYS A 150 -9.89 21.61 0.75
C LYS A 150 -9.48 21.82 2.20
N VAL A 151 -8.17 21.87 2.45
CA VAL A 151 -7.55 21.98 3.77
C VAL A 151 -6.58 23.14 3.78
N GLU A 152 -6.51 23.88 4.87
CA GLU A 152 -5.48 24.90 5.05
C GLU A 152 -4.28 24.30 5.80
N ILE A 153 -3.20 24.00 5.07
CA ILE A 153 -1.92 23.63 5.67
C ILE A 153 -1.24 24.91 6.18
N PRO A 154 -0.92 25.01 7.48
CA PRO A 154 -0.26 26.20 8.01
C PRO A 154 1.14 26.35 7.39
N PHE A 155 1.51 27.59 7.07
CA PHE A 155 2.87 27.93 6.64
C PHE A 155 3.21 29.34 7.13
N ASN A 156 3.58 29.39 8.41
CA ASN A 156 3.80 30.59 9.18
C ASN A 156 5.10 30.46 10.01
N LYS A 157 5.38 31.44 10.86
CA LYS A 157 6.57 31.41 11.72
C LYS A 157 6.53 30.22 12.69
N GLU A 158 5.37 29.88 13.24
CA GLU A 158 5.23 28.86 14.30
C GLU A 158 5.63 27.46 13.84
N ASN A 159 5.40 27.12 12.57
CA ASN A 159 5.75 25.83 12.00
C ASN A 159 6.91 25.87 10.99
N THR A 160 7.62 27.00 10.90
CA THR A 160 8.80 27.15 10.02
C THR A 160 10.05 27.41 10.87
N PHE A 161 11.10 26.63 10.69
CA PHE A 161 12.32 26.65 11.48
C PHE A 161 13.57 26.80 10.63
N MET A 162 14.61 27.40 11.19
CA MET A 162 15.88 27.68 10.51
C MET A 162 17.03 26.98 11.21
N PHE A 163 17.75 26.10 10.51
CA PHE A 163 18.97 25.47 11.00
C PHE A 163 20.16 25.82 10.13
N ASP A 164 21.33 25.87 10.75
CA ASP A 164 22.60 25.99 10.05
C ASP A 164 23.48 24.77 10.30
N ASN A 165 23.98 24.19 9.22
CA ASN A 165 24.79 22.97 9.27
C ASN A 165 26.28 23.28 9.39
N GLU A 166 26.68 24.54 9.21
CA GLU A 166 28.08 24.95 9.20
C GLU A 166 28.72 24.89 10.60
N ALA A 167 27.95 25.08 11.68
CA ALA A 167 28.47 24.96 13.04
C ALA A 167 29.01 23.54 13.33
N PHE A 168 28.31 22.50 12.86
CA PHE A 168 28.78 21.12 13.00
C PHE A 168 30.04 20.86 12.16
N ARG A 169 30.07 21.36 10.92
CA ARG A 169 31.26 21.25 10.05
C ARG A 169 32.47 21.96 10.64
N PHE A 170 32.26 23.14 11.22
CA PHE A 170 33.29 23.87 11.96
C PHE A 170 33.82 23.02 13.13
N LEU A 171 32.95 22.46 13.96
CA LEU A 171 33.37 21.64 15.10
C LEU A 171 34.19 20.42 14.66
N ALA A 172 33.78 19.78 13.58
CA ALA A 172 34.50 18.67 12.97
C ALA A 172 35.91 19.06 12.52
N ALA A 173 36.01 20.17 11.78
CA ALA A 173 37.27 20.71 11.29
C ALA A 173 38.21 21.13 12.43
N TYR A 174 37.67 21.83 13.41
CA TYR A 174 38.40 22.30 14.59
C TYR A 174 38.99 21.11 15.37
N LYS A 175 38.22 20.04 15.59
CA LYS A 175 38.71 18.81 16.25
C LYS A 175 39.77 18.07 15.43
N ASN A 176 39.79 18.25 14.10
CA ASN A 176 40.80 17.67 13.20
C ASN A 176 42.02 18.60 12.98
N GLY A 177 42.21 19.58 13.86
CA GLY A 177 43.40 20.43 13.89
C GLY A 177 43.40 21.57 12.86
N ILE A 178 42.27 21.84 12.21
CA ILE A 178 42.15 23.01 11.32
C ILE A 178 42.01 24.26 12.19
N LYS A 179 42.85 25.26 11.92
CA LYS A 179 42.86 26.53 12.64
C LYS A 179 41.82 27.46 12.06
N PHE A 180 41.16 28.20 12.95
CA PHE A 180 40.21 29.25 12.61
C PHE A 180 40.58 30.50 13.40
N SER A 181 40.32 31.66 12.81
CA SER A 181 40.44 32.95 13.49
C SER A 181 39.39 33.08 14.61
N THR A 182 39.65 33.97 15.57
CA THR A 182 38.70 34.26 16.65
C THR A 182 37.35 34.73 16.14
N GLU A 183 37.33 35.49 15.04
CA GLU A 183 36.10 35.99 14.42
C GLU A 183 35.26 34.85 13.81
N GLU A 184 35.90 33.91 13.11
CA GLU A 184 35.23 32.73 12.56
C GLU A 184 34.61 31.87 13.67
N VAL A 185 35.38 31.61 14.75
CA VAL A 185 34.89 30.84 15.91
C VAL A 185 33.64 31.51 16.50
N ASN A 186 33.66 32.82 16.69
CA ASN A 186 32.50 33.56 17.20
C ASN A 186 31.29 33.48 16.26
N ASN A 187 31.52 33.57 14.94
CA ASN A 187 30.47 33.44 13.94
C ASN A 187 29.82 32.03 13.94
N PHE A 188 30.63 30.96 14.06
CA PHE A 188 30.12 29.59 14.19
C PHE A 188 29.42 29.35 15.52
N SER A 189 29.91 29.91 16.63
CA SER A 189 29.23 29.85 17.94
C SER A 189 27.85 30.49 17.89
N LYS A 190 27.75 31.70 17.32
CA LYS A 190 26.46 32.39 17.17
C LYS A 190 25.47 31.62 16.30
N SER A 191 25.95 30.96 15.24
CA SER A 191 25.14 30.09 14.40
C SER A 191 24.59 28.87 15.15
N TRP A 192 25.43 28.28 16.01
CA TRP A 192 25.02 27.19 16.88
C TRP A 192 23.91 27.62 17.85
N GLU A 193 24.09 28.75 18.55
CA GLU A 193 23.09 29.29 19.49
C GLU A 193 21.73 29.54 18.82
N ILE A 194 21.72 30.09 17.60
CA ILE A 194 20.49 30.29 16.83
C ILE A 194 19.85 28.94 16.50
N SER A 195 20.63 27.96 16.05
CA SER A 195 20.12 26.62 15.72
C SER A 195 19.56 25.89 16.96
N VAL A 196 20.18 26.03 18.13
CA VAL A 196 19.68 25.48 19.40
C VAL A 196 18.36 26.15 19.81
N THR A 197 18.26 27.46 19.64
CA THR A 197 17.02 28.22 19.92
C THR A 197 15.88 27.76 19.01
N GLU A 198 16.15 27.62 17.71
CA GLU A 198 15.18 27.13 16.73
C GLU A 198 14.79 25.67 16.96
N PHE A 199 15.72 24.84 17.44
CA PHE A 199 15.44 23.44 17.77
C PHE A 199 14.55 23.34 19.00
N THR A 200 14.80 24.17 20.02
CA THR A 200 13.96 24.26 21.21
C THR A 200 12.53 24.64 20.80
N ARG A 201 12.39 25.64 19.93
CA ARG A 201 11.10 26.08 19.38
C ARG A 201 10.40 24.97 18.58
N LEU A 202 11.14 24.16 17.82
CA LEU A 202 10.62 23.01 17.09
C LEU A 202 10.05 21.96 18.06
N ILE A 203 10.80 21.63 19.11
CA ILE A 203 10.35 20.65 20.11
C ILE A 203 9.12 21.15 20.87
N GLU A 204 9.12 22.41 21.31
CA GLU A 204 7.95 23.04 21.95
C GLU A 204 6.71 22.96 21.06
N ARG A 205 6.83 23.32 19.78
CA ARG A 205 5.73 23.23 18.82
C ARG A 205 5.22 21.80 18.66
N ILE A 206 6.11 20.81 18.56
CA ILE A 206 5.73 19.39 18.46
C ILE A 206 4.99 18.92 19.71
N LEU A 207 5.36 19.43 20.89
CA LEU A 207 4.71 19.08 22.15
C LEU A 207 3.31 19.69 22.30
N GLU A 208 3.03 20.81 21.63
CA GLU A 208 1.71 21.44 21.57
C GLU A 208 0.76 20.75 20.59
N CYS A 209 1.28 20.05 19.57
CA CYS A 209 0.46 19.37 18.59
C CYS A 209 -0.19 18.10 19.15
N GLU A 210 -1.41 17.82 18.72
CA GLU A 210 -2.05 16.54 19.00
C GLU A 210 -1.29 15.39 18.33
N LEU A 211 -1.33 14.22 18.98
CA LEU A 211 -0.70 13.01 18.46
C LEU A 211 -1.42 12.58 17.18
N HIS A 212 -0.67 12.51 16.07
CA HIS A 212 -1.24 12.05 14.81
C HIS A 212 -1.28 10.52 14.77
N ALA A 213 -2.48 9.93 14.76
CA ALA A 213 -2.63 8.49 14.67
C ALA A 213 -2.21 7.98 13.28
N VAL A 214 -1.21 7.09 13.25
CA VAL A 214 -0.70 6.53 11.99
C VAL A 214 -1.80 5.73 11.27
N ARG A 215 -2.69 5.09 12.02
CA ARG A 215 -3.82 4.30 11.50
C ARG A 215 -4.75 5.06 10.56
N ASP A 216 -4.94 6.34 10.80
CA ASP A 216 -5.77 7.19 9.94
C ASP A 216 -5.13 7.39 8.56
N SER A 217 -3.80 7.38 8.52
CA SER A 217 -3.03 7.44 7.26
C SER A 217 -2.95 6.06 6.58
N ILE A 218 -2.94 4.96 7.36
CA ILE A 218 -2.98 3.58 6.84
C ILE A 218 -4.27 3.32 6.07
N SER A 219 -5.43 3.70 6.61
CA SER A 219 -6.73 3.41 5.99
C SER A 219 -6.84 4.01 4.59
N ILE A 220 -6.41 5.26 4.42
CA ILE A 220 -6.39 5.93 3.11
C ILE A 220 -5.40 5.26 2.17
N ASN A 221 -4.19 4.95 2.63
CA ASN A 221 -3.18 4.34 1.76
C ASN A 221 -3.58 2.92 1.33
N ALA A 222 -4.10 2.11 2.26
CA ALA A 222 -4.63 0.78 1.97
C ALA A 222 -5.79 0.86 0.97
N ALA A 223 -6.71 1.81 1.15
CA ALA A 223 -7.80 2.05 0.19
C ALA A 223 -7.27 2.48 -1.19
N GLN A 224 -6.31 3.40 -1.26
CA GLN A 224 -5.70 3.83 -2.52
C GLN A 224 -4.96 2.69 -3.23
N GLN A 225 -4.20 1.88 -2.50
CA GLN A 225 -3.54 0.70 -3.07
C GLN A 225 -4.56 -0.33 -3.56
N LEU A 226 -5.64 -0.56 -2.81
CA LEU A 226 -6.71 -1.46 -3.22
C LEU A 226 -7.40 -0.95 -4.49
N ILE A 227 -7.73 0.35 -4.58
CA ILE A 227 -8.28 0.98 -5.78
C ILE A 227 -7.34 0.78 -6.97
N ARG A 228 -6.03 1.08 -6.82
CA ARG A 228 -5.04 0.88 -7.90
C ARG A 228 -4.97 -0.56 -8.37
N LYS A 229 -5.01 -1.53 -7.44
CA LYS A 229 -5.03 -2.96 -7.76
C LYS A 229 -6.33 -3.40 -8.43
N LEU A 230 -7.45 -2.75 -8.14
CA LEU A 230 -8.77 -3.05 -8.71
C LEU A 230 -8.99 -2.44 -10.10
N ILE A 231 -8.32 -1.34 -10.46
CA ILE A 231 -8.50 -0.68 -11.77
C ILE A 231 -8.27 -1.64 -12.93
N ARG A 232 -7.20 -2.43 -12.89
CA ARG A 232 -6.87 -3.40 -13.95
C ARG A 232 -7.94 -4.50 -14.11
N PRO A 233 -8.29 -5.29 -13.07
CA PRO A 233 -9.30 -6.33 -13.21
C PRO A 233 -10.68 -5.75 -13.56
N ILE A 234 -11.05 -4.55 -13.08
CA ILE A 234 -12.29 -3.89 -13.50
C ILE A 234 -12.27 -3.57 -15.01
N GLY A 235 -11.16 -3.05 -15.53
CA GLY A 235 -11.00 -2.80 -16.96
C GLY A 235 -11.06 -4.09 -17.80
N GLU A 236 -10.45 -5.16 -17.32
CA GLU A 236 -10.50 -6.48 -17.97
C GLU A 236 -11.94 -7.06 -17.98
N ILE A 237 -12.67 -6.96 -16.86
CA ILE A 237 -14.08 -7.36 -16.75
C ILE A 237 -14.95 -6.54 -17.70
N ALA A 238 -14.77 -5.22 -17.76
CA ALA A 238 -15.52 -4.36 -18.66
C ALA A 238 -15.31 -4.74 -20.13
N ARG A 239 -14.07 -5.05 -20.51
CA ARG A 239 -13.74 -5.57 -21.85
C ARG A 239 -14.47 -6.89 -22.13
N PHE A 240 -14.41 -7.85 -21.20
CA PHE A 240 -15.09 -9.15 -21.36
C PHE A 240 -16.61 -9.01 -21.48
N ILE A 241 -17.21 -8.11 -20.69
CA ILE A 241 -18.65 -7.82 -20.80
C ILE A 241 -18.96 -7.30 -22.22
N GLN A 242 -18.15 -6.39 -22.75
CA GLN A 242 -18.36 -5.82 -24.07
C GLN A 242 -18.18 -6.87 -25.19
N GLU A 243 -17.16 -7.73 -25.07
CA GLU A 243 -16.93 -8.85 -25.99
C GLU A 243 -18.10 -9.84 -25.98
N ASN A 244 -18.60 -10.20 -24.78
CA ASN A 244 -19.75 -11.09 -24.64
C ASN A 244 -21.02 -10.49 -25.23
N ILE A 245 -21.26 -9.18 -25.05
CA ILE A 245 -22.39 -8.48 -25.67
C ILE A 245 -22.27 -8.53 -27.20
N GLN A 246 -21.09 -8.28 -27.76
CA GLN A 246 -20.86 -8.35 -29.21
C GLN A 246 -21.09 -9.77 -29.75
N LEU A 247 -20.57 -10.79 -29.07
CA LEU A 247 -20.80 -12.20 -29.39
C LEU A 247 -22.29 -12.55 -29.36
N ALA A 248 -23.00 -12.18 -28.30
CA ALA A 248 -24.44 -12.42 -28.18
C ALA A 248 -25.23 -11.74 -29.30
N GLN A 249 -24.89 -10.51 -29.66
CA GLN A 249 -25.50 -9.80 -30.79
C GLN A 249 -25.20 -10.50 -32.13
N LYS A 250 -23.97 -10.98 -32.33
CA LYS A 250 -23.58 -11.75 -33.53
C LYS A 250 -24.36 -13.06 -33.62
N HIS A 251 -24.47 -13.80 -32.52
CA HIS A 251 -25.29 -15.02 -32.45
C HIS A 251 -26.76 -14.73 -32.72
N LYS A 252 -27.32 -13.64 -32.14
CA LYS A 252 -28.69 -13.21 -32.40
C LYS A 252 -28.92 -12.92 -33.90
N LYS A 253 -28.00 -12.19 -34.54
CA LYS A 253 -28.06 -11.93 -35.99
C LYS A 253 -27.97 -13.23 -36.79
N ASN A 254 -27.08 -14.15 -36.43
CA ASN A 254 -26.94 -15.43 -37.11
C ASN A 254 -28.20 -16.30 -36.99
N VAL A 255 -28.86 -16.31 -35.83
CA VAL A 255 -30.13 -17.02 -35.62
C VAL A 255 -31.27 -16.38 -36.41
N LEU A 256 -31.32 -15.05 -36.50
CA LEU A 256 -32.32 -14.33 -37.29
C LEU A 256 -32.12 -14.47 -38.81
N ASN A 257 -30.86 -14.58 -39.27
CA ASN A 257 -30.52 -14.67 -40.68
C ASN A 257 -30.54 -16.11 -41.22
N ASN A 258 -30.37 -17.13 -40.37
CA ASN A 258 -30.53 -18.52 -40.75
C ASN A 258 -32.02 -18.89 -40.72
N SER A 259 -32.58 -19.27 -41.88
CA SER A 259 -33.92 -19.84 -41.95
C SER A 259 -34.05 -21.04 -41.00
N LEU A 260 -35.21 -21.14 -40.34
CA LEU A 260 -35.63 -22.17 -39.37
C LEU A 260 -35.36 -23.64 -39.78
N SER A 261 -34.98 -23.89 -41.03
CA SER A 261 -34.68 -25.21 -41.60
C SER A 261 -33.35 -25.84 -41.16
N THR A 262 -32.44 -25.10 -40.49
CA THR A 262 -31.12 -25.63 -40.09
C THR A 262 -30.90 -25.80 -38.58
N LEU A 263 -31.77 -25.24 -37.73
CA LEU A 263 -31.64 -25.31 -36.26
C LEU A 263 -31.81 -26.70 -35.61
N PRO A 264 -32.66 -27.64 -36.09
CA PRO A 264 -32.93 -28.87 -35.35
C PRO A 264 -31.75 -29.85 -35.24
N LYS A 265 -30.69 -29.69 -36.06
CA LYS A 265 -29.57 -30.65 -36.09
C LYS A 265 -28.48 -30.38 -35.05
N GLN A 266 -28.50 -29.26 -34.33
CA GLN A 266 -27.42 -28.91 -33.38
C GLN A 266 -27.77 -29.15 -31.91
N ILE A 267 -29.02 -29.42 -31.56
CA ILE A 267 -29.42 -29.68 -30.18
C ILE A 267 -30.15 -31.02 -30.14
N SER A 268 -29.43 -32.09 -29.80
CA SER A 268 -30.04 -33.40 -29.54
C SER A 268 -30.89 -33.32 -28.26
N GLN A 269 -32.15 -32.96 -28.40
CA GLN A 269 -33.10 -32.97 -27.28
C GLN A 269 -33.38 -34.43 -26.89
N LYS A 270 -32.86 -34.86 -25.74
CA LYS A 270 -33.23 -36.15 -25.12
C LYS A 270 -34.63 -35.98 -24.51
N ASN A 271 -35.66 -36.46 -25.20
CA ASN A 271 -37.02 -36.49 -24.67
C ASN A 271 -37.17 -37.68 -23.71
N GLY A 272 -37.32 -37.40 -22.41
CA GLY A 272 -37.64 -38.41 -21.40
C GLY A 272 -39.13 -38.47 -21.12
N LYS A 273 -39.71 -39.66 -21.07
CA LYS A 273 -41.07 -39.89 -20.54
C LYS A 273 -40.96 -40.44 -19.12
N VAL A 274 -41.55 -39.74 -18.16
CA VAL A 274 -41.68 -40.27 -16.79
C VAL A 274 -42.76 -41.34 -16.79
N VAL A 275 -42.42 -42.54 -16.31
CA VAL A 275 -43.35 -43.65 -16.13
C VAL A 275 -43.46 -43.90 -14.64
N HIS A 276 -44.62 -43.61 -14.06
CA HIS A 276 -44.91 -43.95 -12.68
C HIS A 276 -45.21 -45.45 -12.57
N PHE A 277 -44.78 -46.06 -11.46
CA PHE A 277 -45.09 -47.45 -11.16
C PHE A 277 -46.31 -47.53 -10.25
N ASP A 278 -47.17 -48.53 -10.48
CA ASP A 278 -48.40 -48.73 -9.71
C ASP A 278 -48.14 -49.14 -8.24
N TYR A 279 -46.97 -49.71 -7.97
CA TYR A 279 -46.59 -50.20 -6.65
C TYR A 279 -45.13 -49.89 -6.32
N PRO A 280 -44.80 -49.63 -5.04
CA PRO A 280 -43.43 -49.53 -4.57
C PRO A 280 -42.65 -50.83 -4.81
N ARG A 281 -41.36 -50.68 -5.16
CA ARG A 281 -40.47 -51.80 -5.47
C ARG A 281 -39.22 -51.72 -4.61
N THR A 282 -38.69 -52.87 -4.20
CA THR A 282 -37.39 -52.95 -3.53
C THR A 282 -36.36 -53.53 -4.50
N VAL A 283 -35.21 -52.87 -4.59
CA VAL A 283 -34.03 -53.30 -5.34
C VAL A 283 -32.83 -53.36 -4.41
N CYS A 284 -31.80 -54.13 -4.76
CA CYS A 284 -30.56 -54.20 -3.99
C CYS A 284 -29.35 -53.83 -4.86
N THR A 285 -28.25 -53.48 -4.20
CA THR A 285 -26.98 -53.10 -4.85
C THR A 285 -26.06 -54.30 -5.09
N ASN A 286 -26.57 -55.54 -4.98
CA ASN A 286 -25.77 -56.73 -5.26
C ASN A 286 -25.37 -56.74 -6.75
N ARG A 287 -24.12 -57.11 -7.05
CA ARG A 287 -23.59 -57.23 -8.42
C ARG A 287 -24.43 -58.12 -9.33
N GLN A 288 -25.17 -59.09 -8.78
CA GLN A 288 -26.09 -59.93 -9.55
C GLN A 288 -27.37 -59.20 -9.97
N CYS A 289 -27.76 -58.13 -9.25
CA CYS A 289 -28.99 -57.36 -9.48
C CYS A 289 -28.74 -55.98 -10.12
N THR A 290 -27.48 -55.57 -10.26
CA THR A 290 -27.09 -54.25 -10.78
C THR A 290 -26.08 -54.33 -11.92
N LYS A 291 -26.16 -53.40 -12.88
CA LYS A 291 -25.17 -53.18 -13.92
C LYS A 291 -24.72 -51.73 -13.93
N MET A 292 -23.43 -51.47 -14.09
CA MET A 292 -22.91 -50.11 -14.26
C MET A 292 -23.12 -49.63 -15.69
N ILE A 293 -23.72 -48.46 -15.86
CA ILE A 293 -23.89 -47.80 -17.16
C ILE A 293 -23.20 -46.43 -17.14
N VAL A 294 -22.68 -45.99 -18.29
CA VAL A 294 -22.08 -44.66 -18.44
C VAL A 294 -23.08 -43.80 -19.20
N ILE A 295 -23.54 -42.72 -18.56
CA ILE A 295 -24.40 -41.70 -19.17
C ILE A 295 -23.74 -40.36 -18.93
N ASP A 296 -23.43 -39.64 -20.02
CA ASP A 296 -22.82 -38.30 -19.99
C ASP A 296 -21.56 -38.26 -19.10
N ASP A 297 -20.62 -39.19 -19.35
CA ASP A 297 -19.36 -39.41 -18.62
C ASP A 297 -19.49 -39.73 -17.12
N GLN A 298 -20.71 -39.94 -16.62
CA GLN A 298 -20.97 -40.37 -15.25
C GLN A 298 -21.32 -41.85 -15.17
N ARG A 299 -20.68 -42.56 -14.23
CA ARG A 299 -20.99 -43.96 -13.90
C ARG A 299 -22.24 -44.00 -13.02
N LYS A 300 -23.34 -44.53 -13.55
CA LYS A 300 -24.61 -44.73 -12.82
C LYS A 300 -24.90 -46.22 -12.64
N VAL A 301 -25.52 -46.57 -11.52
CA VAL A 301 -25.99 -47.93 -11.22
C VAL A 301 -27.35 -48.12 -11.88
N ASN A 302 -27.47 -49.14 -12.73
CA ASN A 302 -28.74 -49.59 -13.28
C ASN A 302 -29.20 -50.85 -12.54
N TYR A 303 -30.35 -50.77 -11.86
CA TYR A 303 -30.95 -51.90 -11.16
C TYR A 303 -31.72 -52.77 -12.16
N ILE A 304 -31.06 -53.81 -12.67
CA ILE A 304 -31.61 -54.70 -13.71
C ILE A 304 -32.59 -55.74 -13.13
N THR A 305 -32.50 -56.03 -11.84
CA THR A 305 -33.37 -57.00 -11.18
C THR A 305 -34.25 -56.32 -10.13
N LYS A 306 -35.55 -56.63 -10.16
CA LYS A 306 -36.53 -56.20 -9.16
C LYS A 306 -36.55 -57.23 -8.04
N CYS A 307 -35.90 -56.95 -6.90
CA CYS A 307 -35.82 -57.90 -5.79
C CYS A 307 -37.18 -58.15 -5.12
N HIS A 308 -38.03 -57.11 -5.05
CA HIS A 308 -39.42 -57.23 -4.61
C HIS A 308 -40.33 -56.33 -5.47
N PRO A 309 -41.16 -56.88 -6.38
CA PRO A 309 -41.96 -56.06 -7.30
C PRO A 309 -43.17 -55.35 -6.68
N HIS A 310 -43.67 -55.81 -5.54
CA HIS A 310 -44.87 -55.29 -4.89
C HIS A 310 -44.63 -55.17 -3.38
N CYS A 311 -43.97 -54.08 -2.96
CA CYS A 311 -43.67 -53.84 -1.57
C CYS A 311 -44.81 -53.08 -0.88
N TYR A 312 -45.37 -53.66 0.18
CA TYR A 312 -46.47 -53.09 0.97
C TYR A 312 -46.01 -52.42 2.28
N LEU A 313 -44.71 -52.14 2.41
CA LEU A 313 -44.19 -51.42 3.57
C LEU A 313 -44.79 -50.00 3.58
N ARG A 314 -45.35 -49.61 4.73
CA ARG A 314 -45.85 -48.26 4.97
C ARG A 314 -44.76 -47.43 5.65
N ASP A 315 -44.90 -46.11 5.56
CA ASP A 315 -43.98 -45.14 6.20
C ASP A 315 -42.52 -45.22 5.72
N VAL A 316 -42.34 -45.53 4.43
CA VAL A 316 -41.04 -45.52 3.75
C VAL A 316 -41.10 -44.53 2.60
N GLU A 317 -40.21 -43.54 2.61
CA GLU A 317 -40.09 -42.57 1.51
C GLU A 317 -39.62 -43.26 0.21
N GLN A 318 -40.09 -42.75 -0.93
CA GLN A 318 -39.65 -43.24 -2.25
C GLN A 318 -38.16 -42.92 -2.46
N GLU A 319 -37.45 -43.78 -3.21
CA GLU A 319 -36.01 -43.62 -3.52
C GLU A 319 -35.07 -43.58 -2.30
N CYS A 320 -35.49 -44.12 -1.14
CA CYS A 320 -34.62 -44.21 0.03
C CYS A 320 -33.66 -45.41 -0.02
N VAL A 321 -32.43 -45.21 0.47
CA VAL A 321 -31.41 -46.25 0.59
C VAL A 321 -31.18 -46.54 2.06
N GLY A 322 -31.23 -47.82 2.47
CA GLY A 322 -30.87 -48.24 3.82
C GLY A 322 -31.86 -47.87 4.92
N HIS A 323 -33.11 -47.52 4.57
CA HIS A 323 -34.15 -47.20 5.55
C HIS A 323 -34.43 -48.39 6.49
N SER A 324 -34.54 -48.14 7.80
CA SER A 324 -34.61 -49.18 8.83
C SER A 324 -35.80 -50.14 8.67
N ILE A 325 -36.92 -49.65 8.12
CA ILE A 325 -38.13 -50.45 7.85
C ILE A 325 -37.92 -51.47 6.72
N LEU A 326 -36.95 -51.25 5.81
CA LEU A 326 -36.67 -52.18 4.71
C LEU A 326 -36.28 -53.58 5.20
N LYS A 327 -35.76 -53.70 6.43
CA LYS A 327 -35.47 -55.00 7.06
C LYS A 327 -36.71 -55.90 7.19
N TYR A 328 -37.91 -55.35 7.11
CA TYR A 328 -39.17 -56.10 7.11
C TYR A 328 -39.70 -56.40 5.71
N CYS A 329 -39.00 -56.00 4.65
CA CYS A 329 -39.36 -56.38 3.29
C CYS A 329 -39.20 -57.89 3.12
N HIS A 330 -40.18 -58.55 2.50
CA HIS A 330 -40.15 -60.01 2.30
C HIS A 330 -38.92 -60.49 1.52
N ALA A 331 -38.38 -59.67 0.61
CA ALA A 331 -37.14 -59.99 -0.08
C ALA A 331 -35.88 -59.96 0.81
N ILE A 332 -35.95 -59.32 1.98
CA ILE A 332 -34.84 -59.18 2.94
C ILE A 332 -35.04 -60.12 4.14
N ASN A 333 -36.27 -60.22 4.66
CA ASN A 333 -36.60 -61.07 5.79
C ASN A 333 -37.56 -62.18 5.36
N LYS A 334 -37.01 -63.38 5.14
CA LYS A 334 -37.73 -64.61 4.78
C LYS A 334 -38.42 -65.29 5.97
N ARG A 335 -38.90 -64.55 6.97
CA ARG A 335 -39.75 -65.11 8.04
C ARG A 335 -41.23 -64.96 7.67
N THR A 336 -41.61 -65.70 6.62
CA THR A 336 -42.88 -66.41 6.43
C THR A 336 -42.75 -67.33 5.23
#